data_AF-A0A1F7VHT3-F1
#
_entry.id   AF-A0A1F7VHT3-F1
#
_cell.length_a   1.000
_cell.length_b   1.000
_cell.length_c   1.000
_cell.angle_alpha   90.00
_cell.angle_beta   90.00
_cell.angle_gamma   90.00
#
_symmetry.space_group_name_H-M   'P 1'
#
loop_
_entity.id
_entity.type
_entity.pdbx_description
1 polymer ?
#
loop_
_entity_poly.entity_id
_entity_poly.type
_entity_poly.pdbx_seq_one_letter_code
_entity_poly.pdbx_strand_id
1 'polypeptide(L)'
;MQTLQINPYELPRISRLALALVSSVLTGFVATALLQWQTVAATVRAPDAIPTRIADTDRDGLSDLEESAYHTSIYAADSDGDGMNDGDEVTNGRNPLGEGPLPARAAAQQRGADRDHDDLADAEEEALGTNADSPDTDGDGFPDGLEVARGYDPGGQGRPRVEIAIPAIKVRAPLVWTDSTDEKTIEQDLARGVILFPGTAVPGHIGNAFVTGHSSDYLWQRGPYRDIFKNLPQLKEGDEVIFSFSYANGKQRTVTYSLNEMLVVAPTDRSLLSPTPTPTLTLVTCYPIGSNALRIAWRGTLVSQER
;
A
#
# COMPACT_ATOMS: atom_id res chain seq x y z
N MET A 1 -9.22 -60.87 -29.92
CA MET A 1 -8.00 -60.96 -29.08
C MET A 1 -6.94 -60.16 -29.82
N GLN A 2 -6.41 -59.01 -29.38
CA GLN A 2 -6.07 -58.54 -28.03
C GLN A 2 -6.05 -56.99 -27.96
N THR A 3 -6.53 -56.47 -26.81
CA THR A 3 -6.14 -55.26 -26.03
C THR A 3 -6.05 -53.88 -26.71
N LEU A 4 -6.95 -52.93 -26.38
CA LEU A 4 -6.94 -51.97 -25.23
C LEU A 4 -5.97 -50.79 -25.42
N GLN A 5 -6.51 -49.57 -25.61
CA GLN A 5 -6.33 -48.43 -24.70
C GLN A 5 -7.12 -47.20 -25.18
N ILE A 6 -7.90 -46.62 -24.26
CA ILE A 6 -8.55 -45.30 -24.35
C ILE A 6 -7.63 -44.28 -23.67
N ASN A 7 -7.43 -43.07 -24.23
CA ASN A 7 -7.52 -41.78 -23.52
C ASN A 7 -7.23 -40.52 -24.39
N PRO A 8 -7.51 -39.28 -23.93
CA PRO A 8 -8.59 -38.48 -24.49
C PRO A 8 -8.18 -37.04 -24.86
N TYR A 9 -8.38 -36.65 -26.12
CA TYR A 9 -8.43 -35.24 -26.51
C TYR A 9 -9.45 -35.12 -27.63
N GLU A 10 -10.51 -34.33 -27.41
CA GLU A 10 -11.01 -33.31 -28.35
C GLU A 10 -12.36 -32.74 -27.88
N LEU A 11 -12.37 -31.43 -27.61
CA LEU A 11 -13.56 -30.63 -27.32
C LEU A 11 -14.25 -30.25 -28.64
N PRO A 12 -15.59 -30.38 -28.77
CA PRO A 12 -16.26 -29.93 -29.99
C PRO A 12 -16.64 -28.44 -29.94
N ARG A 13 -16.27 -27.76 -31.03
CA ARG A 13 -16.81 -26.46 -31.46
C ARG A 13 -18.30 -26.61 -31.81
N ILE A 14 -19.12 -25.61 -31.51
CA ILE A 14 -20.51 -25.55 -31.97
C ILE A 14 -20.74 -24.26 -32.77
N SER A 15 -21.23 -24.41 -34.00
CA SER A 15 -21.64 -23.35 -34.93
C SER A 15 -23.16 -23.39 -35.20
N ARG A 16 -23.69 -22.22 -35.58
CA ARG A 16 -25.08 -21.72 -35.62
C ARG A 16 -26.04 -22.35 -36.66
N LEU A 17 -27.35 -22.07 -36.44
CA LEU A 17 -28.53 -21.87 -37.34
C LEU A 17 -29.75 -22.70 -36.85
N ALA A 18 -31.05 -22.38 -36.95
CA ALA A 18 -31.93 -21.18 -37.03
C ALA A 18 -33.33 -21.68 -37.50
N LEU A 19 -34.48 -21.32 -36.87
CA LEU A 19 -35.88 -21.21 -37.43
C LEU A 19 -36.91 -20.90 -36.28
N ALA A 20 -37.46 -19.67 -36.12
CA ALA A 20 -38.71 -19.06 -36.68
C ALA A 20 -40.06 -19.66 -36.16
N LEU A 21 -41.21 -18.99 -35.87
CA LEU A 21 -41.70 -17.59 -35.69
C LEU A 21 -43.20 -17.64 -35.17
N VAL A 22 -43.55 -16.78 -34.18
CA VAL A 22 -44.75 -15.90 -33.91
C VAL A 22 -46.24 -16.35 -33.97
N SER A 23 -47.04 -15.94 -32.94
CA SER A 23 -48.42 -15.34 -33.02
C SER A 23 -48.86 -14.68 -31.67
N SER A 24 -48.86 -13.34 -31.54
CA SER A 24 -50.00 -12.35 -31.44
C SER A 24 -50.81 -12.23 -30.10
N VAL A 25 -50.62 -11.18 -29.27
CA VAL A 25 -51.38 -9.89 -29.06
C VAL A 25 -52.42 -9.86 -27.90
N LEU A 26 -52.06 -9.12 -26.84
CA LEU A 26 -52.74 -8.05 -26.08
C LEU A 26 -54.14 -8.23 -25.42
N THR A 27 -54.20 -8.03 -24.09
CA THR A 27 -55.16 -7.14 -23.39
C THR A 27 -54.60 -6.80 -22.00
N GLY A 28 -54.70 -5.52 -21.61
CA GLY A 28 -53.97 -4.97 -20.46
C GLY A 28 -54.74 -4.94 -19.14
N PHE A 29 -54.01 -4.66 -18.07
CA PHE A 29 -54.49 -3.89 -16.92
C PHE A 29 -53.31 -3.15 -16.27
N VAL A 30 -53.61 -1.92 -15.89
CA VAL A 30 -52.74 -0.88 -15.34
C VAL A 30 -52.33 -1.23 -13.91
N ALA A 31 -51.04 -1.18 -13.59
CA ALA A 31 -50.55 -0.97 -12.23
C ALA A 31 -49.26 -0.15 -12.27
N THR A 32 -49.42 1.15 -12.05
CA THR A 32 -48.35 2.10 -11.77
C THR A 32 -47.66 1.72 -10.46
N ALA A 33 -46.40 1.30 -10.52
CA ALA A 33 -45.50 1.28 -9.38
C ALA A 33 -44.17 1.91 -9.81
N LEU A 34 -44.15 3.25 -9.80
CA LEU A 34 -42.92 4.04 -9.82
C LEU A 34 -42.21 3.83 -8.48
N LEU A 35 -41.31 2.85 -8.41
CA LEU A 35 -40.32 2.78 -7.33
C LEU A 35 -39.13 3.63 -7.73
N GLN A 36 -39.07 4.80 -7.11
CA GLN A 36 -37.95 5.74 -7.18
C GLN A 36 -36.67 5.04 -6.69
N TRP A 37 -35.66 4.98 -7.54
CA TRP A 37 -34.30 4.71 -7.11
C TRP A 37 -33.77 6.01 -6.52
N GLN A 38 -34.01 6.25 -5.23
CA GLN A 38 -33.24 7.25 -4.52
C GLN A 38 -31.85 6.66 -4.28
N THR A 39 -30.85 7.27 -4.92
CA THR A 39 -29.45 7.13 -4.55
C THR A 39 -29.31 7.60 -3.11
N VAL A 40 -29.12 6.68 -2.16
CA VAL A 40 -28.52 7.06 -0.88
C VAL A 40 -27.04 7.23 -1.17
N ALA A 41 -26.64 8.46 -1.49
CA ALA A 41 -25.26 8.87 -1.32
C ALA A 41 -24.99 8.80 0.19
N ALA A 42 -24.39 7.70 0.63
CA ALA A 42 -23.82 7.63 1.96
C ALA A 42 -22.62 8.59 1.97
N THR A 43 -22.83 9.79 2.53
CA THR A 43 -21.75 10.72 2.86
C THR A 43 -20.85 10.03 3.87
N VAL A 44 -19.72 9.50 3.41
CA VAL A 44 -18.61 9.12 4.29
C VAL A 44 -18.03 10.44 4.79
N ARG A 45 -18.43 10.84 6.00
CA ARG A 45 -17.72 11.88 6.75
C ARG A 45 -16.43 11.25 7.25
N ALA A 46 -15.30 11.78 6.80
CA ALA A 46 -13.98 11.44 7.33
C ALA A 46 -13.94 11.70 8.85
N PRO A 47 -13.21 10.89 9.64
CA PRO A 47 -13.00 11.17 11.04
C PRO A 47 -12.26 12.50 11.19
N ASP A 48 -12.79 13.36 12.07
CA ASP A 48 -12.34 14.72 12.31
C ASP A 48 -10.82 14.78 12.58
N ALA A 49 -10.09 15.55 11.75
CA ALA A 49 -8.71 15.92 11.98
C ALA A 49 -8.59 16.73 13.29
N ILE A 50 -7.48 16.53 14.00
CA ILE A 50 -7.15 17.24 15.25
C ILE A 50 -7.12 18.76 14.95
N PRO A 51 -7.88 19.62 15.66
CA PRO A 51 -7.93 21.03 15.34
C PRO A 51 -6.80 21.78 16.05
N THR A 52 -5.71 22.06 15.34
CA THR A 52 -5.10 23.38 15.42
C THR A 52 -5.74 24.18 14.29
N ARG A 53 -6.71 25.04 14.61
CA ARG A 53 -7.50 25.75 13.61
C ARG A 53 -6.64 26.82 12.93
N ILE A 54 -5.83 26.41 11.97
CA ILE A 54 -5.22 27.31 10.99
C ILE A 54 -6.36 27.75 10.06
N ALA A 55 -6.43 29.04 9.75
CA ALA A 55 -7.44 29.56 8.83
C ALA A 55 -7.16 29.00 7.42
N ASP A 56 -8.21 28.64 6.72
CA ASP A 56 -8.23 28.12 5.34
C ASP A 56 -9.47 28.77 4.71
N THR A 57 -9.22 29.89 4.01
CA THR A 57 -10.22 30.86 3.63
C THR A 57 -11.04 30.41 2.42
N ASP A 58 -10.44 29.67 1.49
CA ASP A 58 -11.09 29.18 0.27
C ASP A 58 -11.36 27.67 0.26
N ARG A 59 -10.87 26.93 1.27
CA ARG A 59 -11.20 25.54 1.59
C ARG A 59 -10.74 24.54 0.55
N ASP A 60 -9.56 24.78 0.01
CA ASP A 60 -8.97 23.95 -1.03
C ASP A 60 -8.03 22.84 -0.48
N GLY A 61 -7.64 22.97 0.80
CA GLY A 61 -6.75 22.05 1.49
C GLY A 61 -5.42 22.66 1.94
N LEU A 62 -5.11 23.89 1.52
CA LEU A 62 -4.03 24.71 2.07
C LEU A 62 -4.57 25.70 3.10
N SER A 63 -3.83 25.94 4.17
CA SER A 63 -4.14 27.05 5.07
C SER A 63 -3.69 28.40 4.51
N ASP A 64 -4.31 29.50 4.96
CA ASP A 64 -3.96 30.88 4.59
C ASP A 64 -2.44 31.17 4.72
N LEU A 65 -1.78 30.50 5.68
CA LEU A 65 -0.33 30.59 5.90
C LEU A 65 0.47 29.82 4.83
N GLU A 66 0.02 28.63 4.47
CA GLU A 66 0.63 27.81 3.43
C GLU A 66 0.46 28.44 2.05
N GLU A 67 -0.70 29.04 1.78
CA GLU A 67 -0.95 29.77 0.54
C GLU A 67 -0.01 30.97 0.39
N SER A 68 0.25 31.69 1.50
CA SER A 68 1.25 32.75 1.50
C SER A 68 2.66 32.23 1.18
N ALA A 69 2.98 30.99 1.52
CA ALA A 69 4.27 30.37 1.22
C ALA A 69 4.37 29.90 -0.24
N TYR A 70 3.27 29.44 -0.82
CA TYR A 70 3.18 29.04 -2.24
C TYR A 70 2.93 30.20 -3.19
N HIS A 71 2.65 31.38 -2.67
CA HIS A 71 2.22 32.55 -3.45
C HIS A 71 0.91 32.30 -4.21
N THR A 72 0.08 31.39 -3.69
CA THR A 72 -1.29 31.16 -4.12
C THR A 72 -2.23 32.12 -3.40
N SER A 73 -3.49 32.15 -3.80
CA SER A 73 -4.47 33.14 -3.38
C SER A 73 -5.41 32.58 -2.32
N ILE A 74 -5.36 33.13 -1.10
CA ILE A 74 -6.28 32.85 0.03
C ILE A 74 -7.78 33.01 -0.26
N TYR A 75 -8.16 33.46 -1.45
CA TYR A 75 -9.54 33.65 -1.85
C TYR A 75 -9.91 32.82 -3.08
N ALA A 76 -9.01 31.99 -3.61
CA ALA A 76 -9.17 31.29 -4.86
C ALA A 76 -8.52 29.91 -4.78
N ALA A 77 -9.38 28.89 -4.63
CA ALA A 77 -8.97 27.50 -4.50
C ALA A 77 -8.12 26.99 -5.68
N ASP A 78 -8.15 27.67 -6.83
CA ASP A 78 -7.37 27.36 -8.03
C ASP A 78 -6.73 28.69 -8.48
N SER A 79 -5.45 28.88 -8.16
CA SER A 79 -4.76 30.16 -8.32
C SER A 79 -4.31 30.43 -9.75
N ASP A 80 -4.05 29.39 -10.55
CA ASP A 80 -3.60 29.52 -11.94
C ASP A 80 -4.72 29.33 -12.98
N GLY A 81 -5.88 28.83 -12.54
CA GLY A 81 -7.08 28.63 -13.32
C GLY A 81 -7.04 27.42 -14.25
N ASP A 82 -6.19 26.42 -13.97
CA ASP A 82 -6.02 25.23 -14.80
C ASP A 82 -7.08 24.13 -14.53
N GLY A 83 -7.85 24.29 -13.45
CA GLY A 83 -8.93 23.40 -13.04
C GLY A 83 -8.54 22.38 -11.96
N MET A 84 -7.32 22.44 -11.41
CA MET A 84 -6.95 21.78 -10.16
C MET A 84 -6.91 22.80 -9.02
N ASN A 85 -7.19 22.35 -7.80
CA ASN A 85 -7.09 23.23 -6.64
C ASN A 85 -5.64 23.22 -6.10
N ASP A 86 -5.19 24.33 -5.52
CA ASP A 86 -3.78 24.52 -5.16
C ASP A 86 -3.33 23.47 -4.13
N GLY A 87 -4.18 23.12 -3.17
CA GLY A 87 -3.93 22.08 -2.17
C GLY A 87 -3.75 20.68 -2.74
N ASP A 88 -4.56 20.28 -3.72
CA ASP A 88 -4.45 19.01 -4.42
C ASP A 88 -3.18 19.00 -5.27
N GLU A 89 -2.83 20.11 -5.91
CA GLU A 89 -1.60 20.21 -6.68
C GLU A 89 -0.37 20.06 -5.81
N VAL A 90 -0.28 20.82 -4.71
CA VAL A 90 0.80 20.73 -3.74
C VAL A 90 0.91 19.31 -3.17
N THR A 91 -0.21 18.71 -2.76
CA THR A 91 -0.25 17.34 -2.23
C THR A 91 0.24 16.31 -3.26
N ASN A 92 -0.01 16.54 -4.54
CA ASN A 92 0.43 15.69 -5.64
C ASN A 92 1.78 16.11 -6.25
N GLY A 93 2.49 17.06 -5.64
CA GLY A 93 3.79 17.55 -6.10
C GLY A 93 3.74 18.26 -7.45
N ARG A 94 2.63 18.92 -7.78
CA ARG A 94 2.44 19.83 -8.92
C ARG A 94 2.52 21.29 -8.48
N ASN A 95 2.76 22.17 -9.45
CA ASN A 95 2.96 23.60 -9.21
C ASN A 95 1.61 24.35 -9.22
N PRO A 96 1.16 24.93 -8.09
CA PRO A 96 -0.16 25.60 -7.99
C PRO A 96 -0.23 26.99 -8.67
N LEU A 97 0.75 27.31 -9.51
CA LEU A 97 0.87 28.60 -10.21
C LEU A 97 1.17 28.41 -11.70
N GLY A 98 0.99 27.21 -12.23
CA GLY A 98 1.18 26.88 -13.64
C GLY A 98 1.61 25.42 -13.84
N GLU A 99 1.64 24.99 -15.10
CA GLU A 99 1.99 23.61 -15.45
C GLU A 99 3.36 23.15 -14.92
N GLY A 100 3.41 21.93 -14.38
CA GLY A 100 4.66 21.21 -14.08
C GLY A 100 4.76 20.73 -12.62
N PRO A 101 5.91 20.16 -12.23
CA PRO A 101 6.15 19.71 -10.87
C PRO A 101 6.33 20.91 -9.92
N LEU A 102 5.96 20.73 -8.65
CA LEU A 102 6.15 21.72 -7.59
C LEU A 102 7.63 22.16 -7.58
N PRO A 103 7.93 23.47 -7.73
CA PRO A 103 9.31 23.92 -7.78
C PRO A 103 10.02 23.58 -6.47
N ALA A 104 11.23 23.01 -6.58
CA ALA A 104 12.02 22.53 -5.44
C ALA A 104 12.20 23.57 -4.32
N ARG A 105 12.13 24.86 -4.65
CA ARG A 105 12.22 25.97 -3.68
C ARG A 105 10.94 26.14 -2.85
N ALA A 106 9.77 25.86 -3.42
CA ALA A 106 8.49 25.89 -2.70
C ALA A 106 8.33 24.64 -1.79
N ALA A 107 8.79 23.47 -2.26
CA ALA A 107 8.89 22.27 -1.44
C ALA A 107 9.84 22.45 -0.23
N ALA A 108 10.95 23.18 -0.41
CA ALA A 108 11.89 23.51 0.66
C ALA A 108 11.34 24.58 1.65
N GLN A 109 10.47 25.49 1.21
CA GLN A 109 9.90 26.52 2.09
C GLN A 109 8.89 25.98 3.11
N GLN A 110 8.33 24.78 2.89
CA GLN A 110 7.47 24.12 3.87
C GLN A 110 8.23 23.46 5.03
N ARG A 111 9.48 23.02 4.81
CA ARG A 111 10.20 22.19 5.79
C ARG A 111 10.89 23.02 6.87
N GLY A 112 11.30 24.26 6.57
CA GLY A 112 12.08 25.09 7.50
C GLY A 112 13.57 25.03 7.15
N ALA A 113 14.45 25.39 8.09
CA ALA A 113 15.87 25.14 7.89
C ALA A 113 16.11 23.64 7.92
N ASP A 114 16.92 23.14 7.00
CA ASP A 114 17.45 21.78 6.93
C ASP A 114 18.96 21.98 6.72
N ARG A 115 19.73 21.90 7.80
CA ARG A 115 21.12 22.36 7.82
C ARG A 115 22.11 21.31 7.31
N ASP A 116 21.78 20.03 7.42
CA ASP A 116 22.62 18.93 6.94
C ASP A 116 22.12 18.28 5.63
N HIS A 117 20.99 18.75 5.11
CA HIS A 117 20.41 18.42 3.81
C HIS A 117 20.04 16.94 3.67
N ASP A 118 19.46 16.37 4.71
CA ASP A 118 19.08 14.95 4.77
C ASP A 118 17.58 14.70 4.52
N ASP A 119 16.86 15.76 4.13
CA ASP A 119 15.40 15.83 3.91
C ASP A 119 14.54 15.84 5.20
N LEU A 120 15.15 15.96 6.39
CA LEU A 120 14.49 16.28 7.66
C LEU A 120 14.76 17.73 8.05
N ALA A 121 13.74 18.47 8.50
CA ALA A 121 13.98 19.84 8.93
C ALA A 121 14.57 19.92 10.35
N ASP A 122 15.40 20.92 10.62
CA ASP A 122 15.98 21.23 11.94
C ASP A 122 14.94 21.18 13.08
N ALA A 123 13.71 21.66 12.81
CA ALA A 123 12.63 21.69 13.79
C ALA A 123 11.99 20.30 14.02
N GLU A 124 11.95 19.47 12.97
CA GLU A 124 11.52 18.07 13.07
C GLU A 124 12.59 17.25 13.79
N GLU A 125 13.86 17.53 13.50
CA GLU A 125 15.00 16.93 14.18
C GLU A 125 15.02 17.23 15.68
N GLU A 126 14.81 18.49 16.06
CA GLU A 126 14.67 18.89 17.47
C GLU A 126 13.53 18.12 18.17
N ALA A 127 12.39 17.94 17.48
CA ALA A 127 11.25 17.21 18.01
C ALA A 127 11.50 15.69 18.13
N LEU A 128 12.34 15.13 17.26
CA LEU A 128 12.71 13.72 17.24
C LEU A 128 13.95 13.41 18.10
N GLY A 129 14.67 14.45 18.54
CA GLY A 129 15.91 14.33 19.29
C GLY A 129 17.11 13.91 18.45
N THR A 130 17.07 14.19 17.14
CA THR A 130 18.18 14.00 16.21
C THR A 130 19.02 15.28 16.10
N ASN A 131 20.12 15.22 15.38
CA ASN A 131 21.14 16.26 15.34
C ASN A 131 21.13 17.00 14.00
N ALA A 132 20.58 18.20 13.99
CA ALA A 132 20.48 19.12 12.84
C ALA A 132 21.81 19.64 12.27
N ASP A 133 22.92 19.01 12.56
CA ASP A 133 24.23 19.24 11.95
C ASP A 133 24.83 17.93 11.38
N SER A 134 24.10 16.82 11.48
CA SER A 134 24.56 15.47 11.16
C SER A 134 23.45 14.73 10.43
N PRO A 135 23.59 14.50 9.12
CA PRO A 135 22.53 13.91 8.32
C PRO A 135 22.26 12.44 8.67
N ASP A 136 22.95 11.87 9.65
CA ASP A 136 22.87 10.52 10.20
C ASP A 136 23.28 10.64 11.67
N THR A 137 22.31 10.75 12.57
CA THR A 137 22.56 11.07 13.99
C THR A 137 23.25 9.94 14.73
N ASP A 138 22.94 8.69 14.39
CA ASP A 138 23.42 7.52 15.11
C ASP A 138 24.61 6.81 14.44
N GLY A 139 24.95 7.24 13.22
CA GLY A 139 26.12 6.83 12.45
C GLY A 139 25.98 5.44 11.84
N ASP A 140 24.76 4.97 11.57
CA ASP A 140 24.51 3.62 11.04
C ASP A 140 24.52 3.53 9.50
N GLY A 141 24.62 4.67 8.82
CA GLY A 141 24.63 4.81 7.36
C GLY A 141 23.28 5.07 6.71
N PHE A 142 22.21 5.30 7.48
CA PHE A 142 20.92 5.80 6.99
C PHE A 142 20.71 7.25 7.43
N PRO A 143 20.32 8.14 6.50
CA PRO A 143 20.06 9.52 6.90
C PRO A 143 18.79 9.69 7.74
N ASP A 144 18.77 10.58 8.73
CA ASP A 144 17.64 10.74 9.68
C ASP A 144 16.33 11.02 8.94
N GLY A 145 16.36 11.88 7.91
CA GLY A 145 15.20 12.16 7.05
C GLY A 145 14.72 10.95 6.26
N LEU A 146 15.63 10.10 5.77
CA LEU A 146 15.28 8.84 5.14
C LEU A 146 14.66 7.87 6.14
N GLU A 147 15.20 7.83 7.34
CA GLU A 147 14.72 7.02 8.44
C GLU A 147 13.32 7.42 8.87
N VAL A 148 13.07 8.71 9.09
CA VAL A 148 11.74 9.24 9.40
C VAL A 148 10.75 8.96 8.27
N ALA A 149 11.14 9.23 7.02
CA ALA A 149 10.30 8.94 5.85
C ALA A 149 9.93 7.45 5.74
N ARG A 150 10.85 6.56 6.16
CA ARG A 150 10.66 5.10 6.15
C ARG A 150 10.19 4.51 7.49
N GLY A 151 10.02 5.33 8.53
CA GLY A 151 9.57 4.87 9.85
C GLY A 151 10.59 4.17 10.73
N TYR A 152 11.86 4.35 10.42
CA TYR A 152 12.98 3.92 11.24
C TYR A 152 13.17 4.89 12.41
N ASP A 153 14.04 4.53 13.34
CA ASP A 153 14.32 5.34 14.52
C ASP A 153 15.66 6.05 14.25
N PRO A 154 15.65 7.36 13.96
CA PRO A 154 16.86 8.07 13.57
C PRO A 154 17.89 8.22 14.70
N GLY A 155 17.56 7.76 15.92
CA GLY A 155 18.50 7.67 17.03
C GLY A 155 18.90 6.24 17.41
N GLY A 156 18.65 5.23 16.56
CA GLY A 156 18.80 3.82 16.92
C GLY A 156 19.42 2.92 15.84
N GLN A 157 20.65 2.46 16.11
CA GLN A 157 21.46 1.69 15.15
C GLN A 157 20.73 0.63 14.32
N GLY A 158 20.69 0.84 13.02
CA GLY A 158 20.35 -0.12 11.98
C GLY A 158 18.85 -0.29 11.73
N ARG A 159 18.54 -1.06 10.67
CA ARG A 159 17.15 -1.46 10.37
C ARG A 159 16.52 -2.18 11.57
N PRO A 160 15.29 -1.83 11.98
CA PRO A 160 14.62 -2.52 13.06
C PRO A 160 14.43 -4.00 12.70
N ARG A 161 14.51 -4.86 13.71
CA ARG A 161 14.08 -6.25 13.56
C ARG A 161 12.57 -6.26 13.53
N VAL A 162 12.00 -6.79 12.46
CA VAL A 162 10.55 -6.85 12.30
C VAL A 162 10.12 -8.31 12.27
N GLU A 163 9.11 -8.65 13.05
CA GLU A 163 8.41 -9.93 12.98
C GLU A 163 7.00 -9.70 12.42
N ILE A 164 6.59 -10.55 11.47
CA ILE A 164 5.20 -10.64 11.03
C ILE A 164 4.52 -11.78 11.79
N ALA A 165 3.29 -11.55 12.23
CA ALA A 165 2.40 -12.55 12.77
C ALA A 165 1.04 -12.51 12.05
N ILE A 166 0.54 -13.67 11.63
CA ILE A 166 -0.81 -13.84 11.08
C ILE A 166 -1.50 -14.93 11.91
N PRO A 167 -2.20 -14.57 13.00
CA PRO A 167 -2.72 -15.54 13.97
C PRO A 167 -3.67 -16.57 13.36
N ALA A 168 -4.54 -16.14 12.43
CA ALA A 168 -5.54 -17.00 11.79
C ALA A 168 -4.94 -18.22 11.08
N ILE A 169 -3.72 -18.10 10.55
CA ILE A 169 -3.00 -19.18 9.85
C ILE A 169 -1.72 -19.63 10.57
N LYS A 170 -1.54 -19.19 11.83
CA LYS A 170 -0.40 -19.54 12.70
C LYS A 170 0.97 -19.21 12.09
N VAL A 171 1.05 -18.12 11.34
CA VAL A 171 2.32 -17.63 10.79
C VAL A 171 3.00 -16.74 11.81
N ARG A 172 4.28 -17.00 12.05
CA ARG A 172 5.24 -16.10 12.70
C ARG A 172 6.57 -16.23 11.99
N ALA A 173 7.10 -15.11 11.48
CA ALA A 173 8.35 -15.11 10.74
C ALA A 173 9.03 -13.73 10.83
N PRO A 174 10.37 -13.68 10.77
CA PRO A 174 11.06 -12.41 10.58
C PRO A 174 10.71 -11.84 9.20
N LEU A 175 10.51 -10.52 9.16
CA LEU A 175 10.45 -9.73 7.95
C LEU A 175 11.88 -9.34 7.57
N VAL A 176 12.31 -9.84 6.42
CA VAL A 176 13.63 -9.65 5.85
C VAL A 176 13.58 -8.45 4.91
N TRP A 177 14.42 -7.47 5.21
CA TRP A 177 14.66 -6.33 4.34
C TRP A 177 15.57 -6.77 3.20
N THR A 178 15.10 -6.68 1.96
CA THR A 178 15.93 -6.93 0.78
C THR A 178 16.13 -5.62 0.01
N ASP A 179 17.33 -5.41 -0.50
CA ASP A 179 17.68 -4.24 -1.33
C ASP A 179 17.77 -4.61 -2.82
N SER A 180 17.50 -5.87 -3.14
CA SER A 180 17.69 -6.45 -4.46
C SER A 180 16.38 -6.95 -5.05
N THR A 181 16.20 -6.70 -6.35
CA THR A 181 15.12 -7.31 -7.13
C THR A 181 15.57 -8.57 -7.87
N ASP A 182 16.85 -8.93 -7.78
CA ASP A 182 17.41 -10.14 -8.39
C ASP A 182 16.82 -11.39 -7.74
N GLU A 183 16.26 -12.27 -8.59
CA GLU A 183 15.59 -13.50 -8.18
C GLU A 183 16.44 -14.37 -7.25
N LYS A 184 17.74 -14.50 -7.55
CA LYS A 184 18.66 -15.31 -6.74
C LYS A 184 18.81 -14.76 -5.32
N THR A 185 18.87 -13.43 -5.16
CA THR A 185 19.00 -12.77 -3.87
C THR A 185 17.68 -12.88 -3.10
N ILE A 186 16.56 -12.66 -3.78
CA ILE A 186 15.21 -12.85 -3.20
C ILE A 186 15.04 -14.28 -2.67
N GLU A 187 15.42 -15.30 -3.43
CA GLU A 187 15.36 -16.70 -2.99
C GLU A 187 16.22 -16.98 -1.75
N GLN A 188 17.40 -16.35 -1.66
CA GLN A 188 18.26 -16.46 -0.46
C GLN A 188 17.65 -15.76 0.75
N ASP A 189 16.97 -14.64 0.54
CA ASP A 189 16.34 -13.86 1.60
C ASP A 189 15.06 -14.53 2.11
N LEU A 190 14.27 -15.15 1.22
CA LEU A 190 13.09 -15.94 1.59
C LEU A 190 13.45 -17.18 2.41
N ALA A 191 14.68 -17.70 2.31
CA ALA A 191 15.14 -18.78 3.19
C ALA A 191 15.27 -18.33 4.66
N ARG A 192 15.33 -17.01 4.91
CA ARG A 192 15.51 -16.41 6.24
C ARG A 192 14.21 -15.86 6.83
N GLY A 193 13.12 -15.78 6.06
CA GLY A 193 11.85 -15.23 6.54
C GLY A 193 10.86 -14.92 5.41
N VAL A 194 10.02 -13.91 5.63
CA VAL A 194 9.24 -13.27 4.56
C VAL A 194 9.95 -11.98 4.14
N ILE A 195 9.74 -11.51 2.93
CA ILE A 195 10.43 -10.34 2.40
C ILE A 195 9.49 -9.15 2.33
N LEU A 196 9.96 -7.98 2.78
CA LEU A 196 9.39 -6.70 2.35
C LEU A 196 10.01 -6.32 1.00
N PHE A 197 9.19 -6.17 -0.04
CA PHE A 197 9.68 -5.95 -1.39
C PHE A 197 10.34 -4.56 -1.51
N PRO A 198 11.50 -4.46 -2.18
CA PRO A 198 12.27 -3.22 -2.23
C PRO A 198 11.49 -2.13 -2.95
N GLY A 199 11.55 -0.91 -2.42
CA GLY A 199 10.85 0.26 -2.96
C GLY A 199 9.35 0.32 -2.61
N THR A 200 8.85 -0.59 -1.77
CA THR A 200 7.49 -0.51 -1.23
C THR A 200 7.48 0.10 0.16
N ALA A 201 6.30 0.53 0.64
CA ALA A 201 6.20 1.22 1.91
C ALA A 201 6.54 0.30 3.09
N VAL A 202 7.03 0.87 4.18
CA VAL A 202 7.21 0.13 5.43
C VAL A 202 5.85 -0.05 6.10
N PRO A 203 5.55 -1.21 6.73
CA PRO A 203 4.30 -1.38 7.45
C PRO A 203 4.05 -0.25 8.47
N GLY A 204 2.89 0.39 8.38
CA GLY A 204 2.45 1.54 9.18
C GLY A 204 2.62 2.88 8.47
N HIS A 205 3.32 2.94 7.33
CA HIS A 205 3.55 4.17 6.57
C HIS A 205 2.56 4.32 5.42
N ILE A 206 2.35 5.56 5.00
CA ILE A 206 1.57 5.87 3.79
C ILE A 206 2.23 5.14 2.61
N GLY A 207 1.39 4.55 1.77
CA GLY A 207 1.82 3.68 0.69
C GLY A 207 1.43 2.22 0.93
N ASN A 208 1.89 1.37 0.02
CA ASN A 208 1.56 -0.04 0.01
C ASN A 208 2.78 -0.84 0.47
N ALA A 209 2.69 -1.47 1.63
CA ALA A 209 3.69 -2.39 2.14
C ALA A 209 3.49 -3.76 1.48
N PHE A 210 4.41 -4.15 0.59
CA PHE A 210 4.29 -5.40 -0.12
C PHE A 210 5.16 -6.47 0.52
N VAL A 211 4.53 -7.52 1.04
CA VAL A 211 5.22 -8.62 1.72
C VAL A 211 5.02 -9.91 0.97
N THR A 212 6.12 -10.63 0.69
CA THR A 212 6.08 -11.89 -0.03
C THR A 212 6.78 -13.03 0.72
N GLY A 213 6.28 -14.24 0.52
CA GLY A 213 6.75 -15.47 1.17
C GLY A 213 6.47 -16.68 0.30
N HIS A 214 7.16 -17.80 0.55
CA HIS A 214 6.93 -19.03 -0.21
C HIS A 214 5.59 -19.71 0.15
N SER A 215 4.88 -20.23 -0.86
CA SER A 215 3.65 -21.01 -0.69
C SER A 215 3.86 -22.51 -0.72
N SER A 216 5.00 -23.02 -1.18
CA SER A 216 5.20 -24.45 -1.34
C SER A 216 6.63 -24.92 -1.14
N ASP A 217 6.70 -26.08 -0.52
CA ASP A 217 7.88 -26.87 -0.23
C ASP A 217 8.47 -27.45 -1.53
N TYR A 218 9.34 -26.71 -2.21
CA TYR A 218 10.19 -27.33 -3.22
C TYR A 218 11.12 -28.32 -2.51
N LEU A 219 11.11 -29.60 -2.91
CA LEU A 219 11.81 -30.71 -2.23
C LEU A 219 13.31 -30.47 -1.94
N TRP A 220 13.94 -29.52 -2.63
CA TRP A 220 15.34 -29.13 -2.48
C TRP A 220 15.56 -27.91 -1.56
N GLN A 221 14.55 -27.12 -1.25
CA GLN A 221 14.66 -25.97 -0.34
C GLN A 221 14.38 -26.41 1.10
N ARG A 222 15.42 -26.42 1.94
CA ARG A 222 15.33 -26.77 3.36
C ARG A 222 15.31 -25.50 4.19
N GLY A 223 14.31 -25.35 5.07
CA GLY A 223 14.22 -24.22 5.98
C GLY A 223 12.86 -24.12 6.67
N PRO A 224 12.75 -23.35 7.76
CA PRO A 224 11.49 -23.18 8.49
C PRO A 224 10.45 -22.31 7.74
N TYR A 225 10.86 -21.58 6.69
CA TYR A 225 10.00 -20.62 5.96
C TYR A 225 9.60 -21.04 4.54
N ARG A 226 9.99 -22.25 4.12
CA ARG A 226 9.76 -22.78 2.75
C ARG A 226 8.29 -22.89 2.32
N ASP A 227 7.38 -22.90 3.28
CA ASP A 227 5.95 -23.00 3.05
C ASP A 227 5.17 -22.05 3.97
N ILE A 228 5.81 -20.96 4.42
CA ILE A 228 5.28 -20.03 5.42
C ILE A 228 3.93 -19.44 5.03
N PHE A 229 3.71 -19.21 3.73
CA PHE A 229 2.50 -18.63 3.18
C PHE A 229 1.58 -19.64 2.47
N LYS A 230 1.80 -20.95 2.65
CA LYS A 230 0.96 -22.00 2.04
C LYS A 230 -0.53 -21.87 2.36
N ASN A 231 -0.84 -21.32 3.54
CA ASN A 231 -2.20 -21.18 4.05
C ASN A 231 -2.79 -19.77 3.82
N LEU A 232 -2.12 -18.86 3.10
CA LEU A 232 -2.70 -17.56 2.71
C LEU A 232 -4.11 -17.68 2.08
N PRO A 233 -4.42 -18.69 1.24
CA PRO A 233 -5.77 -18.86 0.69
C PRO A 233 -6.87 -19.16 1.72
N GLN A 234 -6.52 -19.51 2.97
CA GLN A 234 -7.49 -19.85 4.02
C GLN A 234 -7.92 -18.64 4.86
N LEU A 235 -7.25 -17.50 4.67
CA LEU A 235 -7.60 -16.25 5.32
C LEU A 235 -8.97 -15.74 4.88
N LYS A 236 -9.53 -14.84 5.67
CA LYS A 236 -10.83 -14.21 5.45
C LYS A 236 -10.72 -12.71 5.70
N GLU A 237 -11.70 -11.99 5.16
CA GLU A 237 -11.89 -10.58 5.52
C GLU A 237 -12.04 -10.45 7.03
N GLY A 238 -11.39 -9.43 7.60
CA GLY A 238 -11.32 -9.20 9.04
C GLY A 238 -10.13 -9.87 9.73
N ASP A 239 -9.48 -10.86 9.13
CA ASP A 239 -8.28 -11.48 9.73
C ASP A 239 -7.16 -10.44 9.88
N GLU A 240 -6.43 -10.51 10.98
CA GLU A 240 -5.40 -9.54 11.33
C GLU A 240 -3.99 -9.98 10.91
N VAL A 241 -3.19 -8.99 10.52
CA VAL A 241 -1.75 -9.12 10.28
C VAL A 241 -1.03 -8.13 11.17
N ILE A 242 -0.12 -8.63 11.99
CA ILE A 242 0.56 -7.85 13.02
C ILE A 242 2.04 -7.80 12.68
N PHE A 243 2.61 -6.60 12.71
CA PHE A 243 4.05 -6.36 12.60
C PHE A 243 4.57 -5.83 13.93
N SER A 244 5.61 -6.48 14.46
CA SER A 244 6.29 -6.07 15.68
C SER A 244 7.71 -5.62 15.34
N PHE A 245 7.98 -4.34 15.51
CA PHE A 245 9.27 -3.69 15.31
C PHE A 245 10.03 -3.66 16.62
N SER A 246 11.30 -4.07 16.58
CA SER A 246 12.25 -4.00 17.70
C SER A 246 13.48 -3.22 17.27
N TYR A 247 13.71 -2.08 17.91
CA TYR A 247 14.81 -1.16 17.61
C TYR A 247 16.02 -1.45 18.50
N ALA A 248 17.23 -1.06 18.07
CA ALA A 248 18.46 -1.34 18.80
C ALA A 248 18.51 -0.68 20.19
N ASN A 249 17.86 0.48 20.35
CA ASN A 249 17.70 1.18 21.62
C ASN A 249 16.68 0.54 22.59
N GLY A 250 16.07 -0.58 22.20
CA GLY A 250 15.10 -1.31 23.01
C GLY A 250 13.65 -0.83 22.91
N LYS A 251 13.38 0.23 22.13
CA LYS A 251 11.99 0.61 21.80
C LYS A 251 11.32 -0.50 20.99
N GLN A 252 10.00 -0.59 21.11
CA GLN A 252 9.17 -1.51 20.35
C GLN A 252 7.96 -0.77 19.79
N ARG A 253 7.58 -1.08 18.55
CA ARG A 253 6.40 -0.53 17.88
C ARG A 253 5.59 -1.68 17.30
N THR A 254 4.26 -1.61 17.43
CA THR A 254 3.37 -2.62 16.85
C THR A 254 2.42 -1.97 15.85
N VAL A 255 2.27 -2.61 14.69
CA VAL A 255 1.39 -2.16 13.61
C VAL A 255 0.45 -3.30 13.24
N THR A 256 -0.85 -3.05 13.25
CA THR A 256 -1.88 -4.06 12.95
C THR A 256 -2.70 -3.65 11.74
N TYR A 257 -2.81 -4.57 10.78
CA TYR A 257 -3.66 -4.45 9.60
C TYR A 257 -4.82 -5.45 9.69
N SER A 258 -5.98 -5.08 9.15
CA SER A 258 -7.10 -6.00 8.92
C SER A 258 -7.28 -6.23 7.43
N LEU A 259 -7.38 -7.50 7.03
CA LEU A 259 -7.53 -7.90 5.64
C LEU A 259 -8.93 -7.61 5.11
N ASN A 260 -9.03 -7.13 3.87
CA ASN A 260 -10.30 -6.69 3.29
C ASN A 260 -10.53 -7.11 1.83
N GLU A 261 -9.50 -7.55 1.11
CA GLU A 261 -9.64 -7.95 -0.30
C GLU A 261 -8.69 -9.10 -0.64
N MET A 262 -9.21 -10.15 -1.31
CA MET A 262 -8.40 -11.22 -1.90
C MET A 262 -8.36 -11.08 -3.42
N LEU A 263 -7.16 -11.17 -3.99
CA LEU A 263 -6.91 -11.08 -5.41
C LEU A 263 -6.17 -12.31 -5.92
N VAL A 264 -6.45 -12.72 -7.16
CA VAL A 264 -5.64 -13.70 -7.89
C VAL A 264 -5.21 -13.05 -9.20
N VAL A 265 -3.91 -12.87 -9.38
CA VAL A 265 -3.35 -12.11 -10.50
C VAL A 265 -2.27 -12.88 -11.24
N ALA A 266 -1.92 -12.41 -12.43
CA ALA A 266 -0.78 -12.92 -13.18
C ALA A 266 0.55 -12.57 -12.48
N PRO A 267 1.62 -13.39 -12.59
CA PRO A 267 2.91 -13.10 -11.98
C PRO A 267 3.57 -11.80 -12.47
N THR A 268 3.18 -11.32 -13.64
CA THR A 268 3.67 -10.08 -14.26
C THR A 268 2.89 -8.83 -13.84
N ASP A 269 1.82 -8.99 -13.08
CA ASP A 269 0.97 -7.87 -12.67
C ASP A 269 1.66 -7.02 -11.61
N ARG A 270 2.12 -5.84 -12.03
CA ARG A 270 2.80 -4.87 -11.16
C ARG A 270 1.83 -3.99 -10.37
N SER A 271 0.52 -4.05 -10.64
CA SER A 271 -0.47 -3.22 -9.94
C SER A 271 -0.52 -3.50 -8.44
N LEU A 272 -0.06 -4.68 -8.02
CA LEU A 272 0.05 -5.04 -6.61
C LEU A 272 1.14 -4.25 -5.86
N LEU A 273 2.11 -3.65 -6.57
CA LEU A 273 3.20 -2.86 -5.99
C LEU A 273 2.89 -1.36 -5.94
N SER A 274 1.79 -0.92 -6.56
CA SER A 274 1.47 0.51 -6.65
C SER A 274 1.30 1.12 -5.26
N PRO A 275 1.88 2.32 -5.02
CA PRO A 275 1.68 3.04 -3.77
C PRO A 275 0.21 3.48 -3.62
N THR A 276 -0.20 3.66 -2.37
CA THR A 276 -1.56 4.04 -1.99
C THR A 276 -1.52 5.31 -1.14
N PRO A 277 -2.56 6.17 -1.18
CA PRO A 277 -2.61 7.39 -0.37
C PRO A 277 -2.80 7.11 1.13
N THR A 278 -3.12 5.87 1.50
CA THR A 278 -3.26 5.41 2.88
C THR A 278 -2.35 4.21 3.14
N PRO A 279 -1.97 3.95 4.40
CA PRO A 279 -1.21 2.76 4.76
C PRO A 279 -1.97 1.48 4.40
N THR A 280 -1.47 0.78 3.38
CA THR A 280 -2.04 -0.46 2.85
C THR A 280 -1.02 -1.58 2.97
N LEU A 281 -1.48 -2.79 3.26
CA LEU A 281 -0.66 -4.01 3.23
C LEU A 281 -1.08 -4.85 2.03
N THR A 282 -0.12 -5.41 1.31
CA THR A 282 -0.35 -6.45 0.30
C THR A 282 0.51 -7.69 0.62
N LEU A 283 -0.11 -8.78 1.05
CA LEU A 283 0.54 -10.08 1.26
C LEU A 283 0.45 -10.93 0.00
N VAL A 284 1.56 -11.44 -0.54
CA VAL A 284 1.57 -12.17 -1.81
C VAL A 284 2.35 -13.47 -1.75
N THR A 285 1.81 -14.52 -2.38
CA THR A 285 2.55 -15.76 -2.63
C THR A 285 2.19 -16.41 -3.97
N CYS A 286 2.90 -17.48 -4.33
CA CYS A 286 2.63 -18.26 -5.54
C CYS A 286 1.34 -19.07 -5.41
N TYR A 287 0.57 -19.16 -6.48
CA TYR A 287 -0.69 -19.89 -6.52
C TYR A 287 -0.87 -20.61 -7.86
N PRO A 288 -1.53 -21.78 -7.92
CA PRO A 288 -1.92 -22.65 -6.79
C PRO A 288 -0.73 -23.20 -6.00
N ILE A 289 -0.96 -23.80 -4.84
CA ILE A 289 0.11 -24.44 -4.03
C ILE A 289 0.87 -25.44 -4.90
N GLY A 290 2.21 -25.33 -4.94
CA GLY A 290 3.08 -26.18 -5.77
C GLY A 290 3.21 -25.71 -7.22
N SER A 291 2.68 -24.53 -7.55
CA SER A 291 2.79 -23.89 -8.86
C SER A 291 3.09 -22.39 -8.71
N ASN A 292 3.77 -21.82 -9.68
CA ASN A 292 4.05 -20.39 -9.78
C ASN A 292 3.26 -19.69 -10.90
N ALA A 293 2.23 -20.36 -11.44
CA ALA A 293 1.45 -19.88 -12.57
C ALA A 293 0.72 -18.55 -12.31
N LEU A 294 0.26 -18.35 -11.07
CA LEU A 294 -0.44 -17.15 -10.61
C LEU A 294 0.15 -16.67 -9.29
N ARG A 295 -0.34 -15.52 -8.85
CA ARG A 295 -0.12 -15.00 -7.50
C ARG A 295 -1.46 -14.88 -6.81
N ILE A 296 -1.52 -15.31 -5.56
CA ILE A 296 -2.62 -14.95 -4.67
C ILE A 296 -2.12 -13.81 -3.78
N ALA A 297 -2.94 -12.77 -3.66
CA ALA A 297 -2.66 -11.60 -2.86
C ALA A 297 -3.81 -11.31 -1.90
N TRP A 298 -3.48 -10.85 -0.70
CA TRP A 298 -4.42 -10.29 0.24
C TRP A 298 -4.06 -8.84 0.50
N ARG A 299 -5.03 -7.94 0.38
CA ARG A 299 -4.88 -6.55 0.83
C ARG A 299 -5.48 -6.37 2.22
N GLY A 300 -4.93 -5.41 2.95
CA GLY A 300 -5.45 -4.97 4.23
C GLY A 300 -5.20 -3.50 4.49
N THR A 301 -6.03 -2.93 5.36
CA THR A 301 -5.94 -1.53 5.82
C THR A 301 -5.44 -1.46 7.24
N LEU A 302 -4.70 -0.41 7.56
CA LEU A 302 -4.20 -0.16 8.91
C LEU A 302 -5.37 -0.01 9.90
N VAL A 303 -5.29 -0.72 11.02
CA VAL A 303 -6.27 -0.66 12.12
C VAL A 303 -5.70 0.09 13.32
N SER A 304 -4.47 -0.26 13.71
CA SER A 304 -3.81 0.38 14.84
C SER A 304 -2.30 0.44 14.65
N GLN A 305 -1.71 1.44 15.29
CA GLN A 305 -0.28 1.60 15.40
C GLN A 305 0.02 2.14 16.80
N GLU A 306 0.73 1.34 17.58
CA GLU A 306 1.18 1.72 18.93
C GLU A 306 2.60 2.28 18.82
N ARG A 307 2.76 3.54 19.24
CA ARG A 307 4.03 4.27 19.27
C ARG A 307 4.81 3.99 20.55
#